data_AF-A0AAQ2Y178-F1
#
_entry.id   AF-A0AAQ2Y178-F1
#
_cell.length_a   1.000
_cell.length_b   1.000
_cell.length_c   1.000
_cell.angle_alpha   90.00
_cell.angle_beta   90.00
_cell.angle_gamma   90.00
#
_symmetry.space_group_name_H-M   'P 1'
#
loop_
_entity.id
_entity.type
_entity.pdbx_description
1 polymer ?
#
loop_
_entity_poly.entity_id
_entity_poly.type
_entity_poly.pdbx_seq_one_letter_code
_entity_poly.pdbx_strand_id
1 'polypeptide(L)'
;MKWLICLMALIGYEAVANERLQIAVEETPYSAVVLLTGFEGPEQDGGDNYYKVQAKVLNGIRGHITSKITFDMYTEVGDTPKIGIDPIVITLCHDEQGYYWPGTGSEFTVTQEQVLIAKEAAKNLSDGQIVFAHCDQ
;
A
#
# COMPACT_ATOMS: atom_id res chain seq x y z
N MET A 1 -20.41 -25.27 19.93
CA MET A 1 -19.24 -25.67 19.10
C MET A 1 -19.11 -24.91 17.79
N LYS A 2 -20.20 -24.69 17.02
CA LYS A 2 -20.16 -23.91 15.76
C LYS A 2 -19.70 -22.45 15.90
N TRP A 3 -19.98 -21.80 17.04
CA TRP A 3 -19.56 -20.41 17.31
C TRP A 3 -18.06 -20.26 17.64
N LEU A 4 -17.42 -21.25 18.26
CA LEU A 4 -15.98 -21.19 18.57
C LEU A 4 -15.11 -21.28 17.30
N ILE A 5 -15.56 -22.01 16.29
CA ILE A 5 -14.84 -22.17 15.02
C ILE A 5 -14.83 -20.85 14.23
N CYS A 6 -15.94 -20.10 14.27
CA CYS A 6 -16.04 -18.79 13.60
C CYS A 6 -15.12 -17.74 14.24
N LEU A 7 -15.01 -17.74 15.58
CA LEU A 7 -14.11 -16.84 16.32
C LEU A 7 -12.62 -17.11 16.04
N MET A 8 -12.20 -18.37 15.99
CA MET A 8 -10.79 -18.69 15.69
C MET A 8 -10.40 -18.32 14.26
N ALA A 9 -11.32 -18.45 13.30
CA ALA A 9 -11.06 -18.06 11.91
C ALA A 9 -10.88 -16.54 11.74
N LEU A 10 -11.64 -15.73 12.47
CA LEU A 10 -11.52 -14.27 12.45
C LEU A 10 -10.19 -13.81 13.06
N ILE A 11 -9.81 -14.38 14.22
CA ILE A 11 -8.54 -14.05 14.89
C ILE A 11 -7.34 -14.41 13.99
N GLY A 12 -7.40 -15.54 13.28
CA GLY A 12 -6.33 -15.95 12.36
C GLY A 12 -6.19 -15.02 11.15
N TYR A 13 -7.28 -14.47 10.63
CA TYR A 13 -7.24 -13.56 9.48
C TYR A 13 -6.62 -12.19 9.83
N GLU A 14 -7.00 -11.62 10.97
CA GLU A 14 -6.47 -10.33 11.44
C GLU A 14 -4.97 -10.40 11.72
N ALA A 15 -4.49 -11.47 12.35
CA ALA A 15 -3.06 -11.67 12.60
C ALA A 15 -2.23 -11.71 11.31
N VAL A 16 -2.72 -12.39 10.28
CA VAL A 16 -2.05 -12.49 8.97
C VAL A 16 -2.07 -11.14 8.23
N ALA A 17 -3.17 -10.38 8.32
CA ALA A 17 -3.25 -9.04 7.72
C ALA A 17 -2.25 -8.07 8.37
N ASN A 18 -2.14 -8.13 9.71
CA ASN A 18 -1.22 -7.31 10.49
C ASN A 18 0.24 -7.59 10.13
N GLU A 19 0.63 -8.87 10.04
CA GLU A 19 1.98 -9.28 9.63
C GLU A 19 2.30 -8.80 8.21
N ARG A 20 1.37 -8.96 7.27
CA ARG A 20 1.55 -8.48 5.89
C ARG A 20 1.75 -6.98 5.81
N LEU A 21 1.00 -6.20 6.61
CA LEU A 21 1.18 -4.76 6.66
C LEU A 21 2.56 -4.37 7.21
N GLN A 22 3.01 -5.03 8.28
CA GLN A 22 4.35 -4.78 8.84
C GLN A 22 5.42 -5.02 7.79
N ILE A 23 5.41 -6.20 7.15
CA ILE A 23 6.38 -6.57 6.12
C ILE A 23 6.31 -5.56 4.95
N ALA A 24 5.12 -5.18 4.48
CA ALA A 24 5.00 -4.23 3.38
C ALA A 24 5.59 -2.84 3.73
N VAL A 25 5.41 -2.37 4.97
CA VAL A 25 6.01 -1.12 5.44
C VAL A 25 7.53 -1.23 5.57
N GLU A 26 8.03 -2.38 6.02
CA GLU A 26 9.47 -2.63 6.18
C GLU A 26 10.21 -2.74 4.84
N GLU A 27 9.55 -3.37 3.86
CA GLU A 27 10.11 -3.72 2.56
C GLU A 27 9.71 -2.75 1.44
N THR A 28 9.26 -1.55 1.79
CA THR A 28 9.08 -0.44 0.85
C THR A 28 9.53 0.91 1.44
N PRO A 29 10.01 1.85 0.61
CA PRO A 29 10.51 3.15 1.09
C PRO A 29 9.43 4.15 1.50
N TYR A 30 8.19 3.99 1.04
CA TYR A 30 7.11 4.94 1.26
C TYR A 30 5.87 4.26 1.81
N SER A 31 5.26 4.86 2.83
CA SER A 31 3.91 4.47 3.25
C SER A 31 3.11 5.64 3.81
N ALA A 32 1.81 5.63 3.54
CA ALA A 32 0.89 6.66 4.01
C ALA A 32 -0.56 6.18 4.02
N VAL A 33 -1.39 6.82 4.85
CA VAL A 33 -2.84 6.78 4.67
C VAL A 33 -3.21 7.78 3.57
N VAL A 34 -3.83 7.27 2.51
CA VAL A 34 -4.21 8.07 1.34
C VAL A 34 -5.66 7.88 0.96
N LEU A 35 -6.23 8.88 0.30
CA LEU A 35 -7.47 8.75 -0.44
C LEU A 35 -7.13 8.84 -1.93
N LEU A 36 -7.40 7.78 -2.71
CA LEU A 36 -7.24 7.84 -4.16
C LEU A 36 -8.28 8.79 -4.75
N THR A 37 -7.82 9.77 -5.53
CA THR A 37 -8.65 10.89 -6.03
C THR A 37 -8.90 10.83 -7.53
N GLY A 38 -8.14 10.03 -8.28
CA GLY A 38 -8.30 9.86 -9.72
C GLY A 38 -7.17 9.04 -10.33
N PHE A 39 -7.27 8.75 -11.62
CA PHE A 39 -6.20 8.14 -12.40
C PHE A 39 -6.29 8.55 -13.88
N GLU A 40 -5.19 8.44 -14.59
CA GLU A 40 -5.10 8.47 -16.06
C GLU A 40 -4.86 7.03 -16.57
N GLY A 41 -5.41 6.68 -17.74
CA GLY A 41 -5.35 5.32 -18.32
C GLY A 41 -6.71 4.63 -18.49
N PRO A 42 -6.74 3.32 -18.85
CA PRO A 42 -5.58 2.46 -19.03
C PRO A 42 -4.87 2.71 -20.37
N GLU A 43 -3.54 2.71 -20.33
CA GLU A 43 -2.71 2.43 -21.50
C GLU A 43 -2.32 0.94 -21.44
N GLN A 44 -2.35 0.23 -22.57
CA GLN A 44 -1.90 -1.16 -22.60
C GLN A 44 -0.39 -1.21 -22.74
N ASP A 45 0.27 -1.85 -21.79
CA ASP A 45 1.72 -2.09 -21.84
C ASP A 45 2.00 -3.56 -21.48
N GLY A 46 2.71 -4.27 -22.36
CA GLY A 46 3.12 -5.66 -22.10
C GLY A 46 1.99 -6.69 -21.89
N GLY A 47 0.71 -6.31 -22.07
CA GLY A 47 -0.44 -7.16 -21.74
C GLY A 47 -1.13 -6.81 -20.42
N ASP A 48 -0.59 -5.87 -19.66
CA ASP A 48 -1.20 -5.29 -18.46
C ASP A 48 -1.80 -3.90 -18.75
N ASN A 49 -2.64 -3.43 -17.84
CA ASN A 49 -3.14 -2.07 -17.82
C ASN A 49 -2.20 -1.19 -17.00
N TYR A 50 -1.67 -0.14 -17.62
CA TYR A 50 -0.93 0.93 -16.94
C TYR A 50 -1.85 2.09 -16.56
N TYR A 51 -1.74 2.53 -15.31
CA TYR A 51 -2.42 3.70 -14.78
C TYR A 51 -1.45 4.63 -14.08
N LYS A 52 -1.70 5.94 -14.23
CA LYS A 52 -1.09 6.97 -13.40
C LYS A 52 -2.09 7.41 -12.33
N VAL A 53 -1.93 6.92 -11.11
CA VAL A 53 -2.89 7.10 -10.01
C VAL A 53 -2.54 8.34 -9.19
N GLN A 54 -3.55 9.10 -8.81
CA GLN A 54 -3.44 10.32 -8.02
C GLN A 54 -4.08 10.11 -6.65
N ALA A 55 -3.40 10.54 -5.59
CA ALA A 55 -3.92 10.40 -4.23
C ALA A 55 -3.66 11.62 -3.35
N LYS A 56 -4.58 11.89 -2.43
CA LYS A 56 -4.40 12.84 -1.34
C LYS A 56 -3.84 12.11 -0.12
N VAL A 57 -2.77 12.63 0.45
CA VAL A 57 -2.20 12.10 1.69
C VAL A 57 -2.97 12.65 2.89
N LEU A 58 -3.46 11.75 3.74
CA LEU A 58 -4.20 12.10 4.95
C LEU A 58 -3.33 11.97 6.21
N ASN A 59 -2.40 11.00 6.23
CA ASN A 59 -1.49 10.76 7.35
C ASN A 59 -0.22 10.06 6.85
N GLY A 60 0.94 10.67 7.03
CA GLY A 60 2.22 10.06 6.69
C GLY A 60 2.63 8.95 7.66
N ILE A 61 3.30 7.91 7.15
CA ILE A 61 3.81 6.79 7.94
C ILE A 61 5.33 6.66 7.75
N ARG A 62 5.81 6.48 6.51
CA ARG A 62 7.23 6.32 6.17
C ARG A 62 7.59 7.08 4.88
N GLY A 63 8.81 7.58 4.81
CA GLY A 63 9.38 8.21 3.61
C GLY A 63 9.10 9.71 3.52
N HIS A 64 9.33 10.29 2.34
CA HIS A 64 9.12 11.71 2.10
C HIS A 64 7.62 12.03 1.95
N ILE A 65 7.02 12.63 2.98
CA ILE A 65 5.57 12.88 3.03
C ILE A 65 5.22 14.24 2.44
N THR A 66 4.37 14.23 1.42
CA THR A 66 3.77 15.41 0.80
C THR A 66 2.25 15.38 0.94
N SER A 67 1.55 16.47 0.58
CA SER A 67 0.07 16.52 0.70
C SER A 67 -0.67 15.75 -0.40
N LYS A 68 0.00 15.44 -1.51
CA LYS A 68 -0.53 14.72 -2.67
C LYS A 68 0.60 13.93 -3.31
N ILE A 69 0.27 12.73 -3.77
CA ILE A 69 1.19 11.88 -4.52
C ILE A 69 0.57 11.44 -5.84
N THR A 70 1.45 11.10 -6.78
CA THR A 70 1.12 10.39 -8.00
C THR A 70 2.02 9.16 -8.05
N PHE A 71 1.47 8.03 -8.47
CA PHE A 71 2.23 6.81 -8.61
C PHE A 71 1.75 5.98 -9.79
N ASP A 72 2.67 5.21 -10.35
CA ASP A 72 2.42 4.28 -11.44
C ASP A 72 1.86 2.96 -10.92
N MET A 73 0.86 2.40 -11.59
CA MET A 73 0.21 1.15 -11.22
C MET A 73 -0.04 0.29 -12.45
N TYR A 74 0.50 -0.92 -12.43
CA TYR A 74 0.20 -1.96 -13.42
C TYR A 74 -0.81 -2.95 -12.82
N THR A 75 -1.87 -3.24 -13.56
CA THR A 75 -2.89 -4.22 -13.14
C THR A 75 -3.19 -5.20 -14.25
N GLU A 76 -3.78 -6.34 -13.90
CA GLU A 76 -4.33 -7.27 -14.89
C GLU A 76 -5.42 -6.59 -15.75
N VAL A 77 -5.64 -7.13 -16.95
CA VAL A 77 -6.66 -6.63 -17.87
C VAL A 77 -8.05 -6.78 -17.24
N GLY A 78 -8.76 -5.66 -17.16
CA GLY A 78 -10.10 -5.58 -16.57
C GLY A 78 -10.12 -5.02 -15.16
N ASP A 79 -8.97 -4.96 -14.50
CA ASP A 79 -8.81 -4.28 -13.22
C ASP A 79 -8.60 -2.78 -13.40
N THR A 80 -9.07 -2.01 -12.42
CA THR A 80 -9.01 -0.54 -12.38
C THR A 80 -8.74 -0.06 -10.95
N PRO A 81 -8.03 1.06 -10.75
CA PRO A 81 -7.85 1.65 -9.43
C PRO A 81 -9.19 2.03 -8.79
N LYS A 82 -9.39 1.70 -7.52
CA LYS A 82 -10.64 1.95 -6.79
C LYS A 82 -10.65 3.36 -6.20
N ILE A 83 -11.21 4.33 -6.93
CA ILE A 83 -11.25 5.74 -6.53
C ILE A 83 -12.37 6.04 -5.51
N GLY A 84 -12.05 6.84 -4.50
CA GLY A 84 -13.05 7.60 -3.72
C GLY A 84 -14.03 6.79 -2.86
N ILE A 85 -13.73 5.53 -2.55
CA ILE A 85 -14.61 4.69 -1.70
C ILE A 85 -14.22 4.84 -0.23
N ASP A 86 -12.98 4.49 0.12
CA ASP A 86 -12.45 4.61 1.48
C ASP A 86 -10.95 4.96 1.45
N PRO A 87 -10.41 5.62 2.47
CA PRO A 87 -8.96 5.74 2.63
C PRO A 87 -8.30 4.37 2.76
N ILE A 88 -7.10 4.25 2.22
CA ILE A 88 -6.25 3.05 2.30
C ILE A 88 -4.92 3.39 2.96
N VAL A 89 -4.29 2.41 3.62
CA VAL A 89 -2.84 2.45 3.84
C VAL A 89 -2.20 1.94 2.55
N ILE A 90 -1.36 2.76 1.93
CA ILE A 90 -0.59 2.38 0.75
C ILE A 90 0.90 2.29 1.09
N THR A 91 1.57 1.32 0.50
CA THR A 91 3.03 1.17 0.51
C THR A 91 3.56 1.25 -0.92
N LEU A 92 4.58 2.06 -1.19
CA LEU A 92 5.07 2.32 -2.55
C LEU A 92 6.58 2.19 -2.62
N CYS A 93 7.04 1.69 -3.76
CA CYS A 93 8.43 1.80 -4.19
C CYS A 93 8.63 3.13 -4.92
N HIS A 94 9.88 3.51 -5.15
CA HIS A 94 10.20 4.61 -6.03
C HIS A 94 11.51 4.39 -6.75
N ASP A 95 11.61 4.96 -7.95
CA ASP A 95 12.81 4.99 -8.78
C ASP A 95 13.08 6.45 -9.24
N GLU A 96 13.85 6.62 -10.31
CA GLU A 96 14.11 7.94 -10.90
C GLU A 96 12.86 8.58 -11.55
N GLN A 97 11.84 7.79 -11.89
CA GLN A 97 10.62 8.23 -12.57
C GLN A 97 9.53 8.65 -11.57
N GLY A 98 9.53 8.08 -10.37
CA GLY A 98 8.64 8.47 -9.29
C GLY A 98 8.23 7.28 -8.43
N TYR A 99 7.06 7.41 -7.79
CA TYR A 99 6.50 6.30 -7.03
C TYR A 99 5.83 5.28 -7.94
N TYR A 100 5.91 4.00 -7.57
CA TYR A 100 5.16 2.95 -8.23
C TYR A 100 4.63 1.92 -7.22
N TRP A 101 3.52 1.29 -7.61
CA TRP A 101 2.85 0.25 -6.85
C TRP A 101 3.51 -1.11 -7.11
N PRO A 102 4.11 -1.76 -6.10
CA PRO A 102 4.88 -2.99 -6.33
C PRO A 102 4.01 -4.25 -6.46
N GLY A 103 2.69 -4.09 -6.59
CA GLY A 103 1.77 -5.19 -6.80
C GLY A 103 0.90 -5.52 -5.57
N THR A 104 0.30 -6.71 -5.64
CA THR A 104 -0.59 -7.24 -4.58
C THR A 104 0.09 -7.20 -3.21
N GLY A 105 -0.65 -6.74 -2.19
CA GLY A 105 -0.12 -6.60 -0.83
C GLY A 105 0.41 -5.21 -0.51
N SER A 106 0.17 -4.23 -1.38
CA SER A 106 0.62 -2.85 -1.19
C SER A 106 -0.52 -1.88 -0.82
N GLU A 107 -1.72 -2.41 -0.64
CA GLU A 107 -2.91 -1.67 -0.20
C GLU A 107 -3.59 -2.41 0.95
N PHE A 108 -3.95 -1.67 1.99
CA PHE A 108 -4.60 -2.21 3.18
C PHE A 108 -5.76 -1.31 3.63
N THR A 109 -6.79 -1.93 4.18
CA THR A 109 -7.91 -1.21 4.80
C THR A 109 -7.41 -0.33 5.95
N VAL A 110 -7.98 0.87 6.08
CA VAL A 110 -7.66 1.77 7.18
C VAL A 110 -8.52 1.46 8.39
N THR A 111 -7.90 0.94 9.44
CA THR A 111 -8.42 0.99 10.82
C THR A 111 -7.43 1.72 11.71
N GLN A 112 -7.87 2.17 12.89
CA GLN A 112 -6.95 2.78 13.86
C GLN A 112 -5.80 1.82 14.24
N GLU A 113 -6.10 0.52 14.35
CA GLU A 113 -5.11 -0.51 14.64
C GLU A 113 -4.09 -0.66 13.50
N GLN A 114 -4.54 -0.76 12.24
CA GLN A 114 -3.63 -0.87 11.09
C GLN A 114 -2.69 0.33 10.99
N VAL A 115 -3.20 1.55 11.23
CA VAL A 115 -2.37 2.77 11.22
C VAL A 115 -1.33 2.74 12.35
N LEU A 116 -1.67 2.24 13.53
CA LEU A 116 -0.72 2.10 14.65
C LEU A 116 0.35 1.06 14.33
N ILE A 117 -0.04 -0.09 13.77
CA ILE A 117 0.88 -1.16 13.36
C ILE A 117 1.86 -0.64 12.31
N ALA A 118 1.38 0.01 11.27
CA ALA A 118 2.23 0.57 10.22
C ALA A 118 3.21 1.62 10.76
N LYS A 119 2.74 2.49 11.67
CA LYS A 119 3.62 3.47 12.32
C LYS A 119 4.65 2.82 13.22
N GLU A 120 4.30 1.75 13.92
CA GLU A 120 5.25 1.02 14.77
C GLU A 120 6.33 0.33 13.93
N ALA A 121 5.94 -0.34 12.84
CA ALA A 121 6.86 -0.94 11.89
C ALA A 121 7.85 0.10 11.34
N ALA A 122 7.36 1.30 11.00
CA ALA A 122 8.20 2.37 10.46
C ALA A 122 9.22 2.96 11.45
N LYS A 123 8.94 2.99 12.76
CA LYS A 123 9.75 3.73 13.76
C LYS A 123 11.21 3.28 13.86
N ASN A 124 11.46 1.99 13.64
CA ASN A 124 12.77 1.40 13.87
C ASN A 124 13.59 1.26 12.58
N LEU A 125 13.05 1.73 11.46
CA LEU A 125 13.68 1.59 10.17
C LEU A 125 14.60 2.77 9.91
N SER A 126 15.75 2.47 9.30
CA SER A 126 16.72 3.49 8.93
C SER A 126 16.18 4.36 7.80
N ASP A 127 16.29 5.68 7.95
CA ASP A 127 16.06 6.64 6.85
C ASP A 127 17.04 6.45 5.68
N GLY A 128 18.16 5.75 5.92
CA GLY A 128 19.16 5.41 4.91
C GLY A 128 19.02 4.00 4.32
N GLN A 129 17.94 3.26 4.63
CA GLN A 129 17.67 2.00 3.95
C GLN A 129 17.39 2.26 2.47
N ILE A 130 18.15 1.60 1.60
CA ILE A 130 18.04 1.73 0.13
C ILE A 130 17.69 0.41 -0.57
N VAL A 131 17.74 -0.72 0.15
CA VAL A 131 17.38 -2.05 -0.37
C VAL A 131 16.06 -2.47 0.28
N PHE A 132 15.12 -2.90 -0.57
CA PHE A 132 13.73 -3.18 -0.23
C PHE A 132 13.29 -4.41 -1.02
N ALA A 133 12.90 -5.49 -0.35
CA ALA A 133 12.63 -6.76 -1.02
C ALA A 133 11.43 -6.73 -1.97
N HIS A 134 10.51 -5.77 -1.79
CA HIS A 134 9.37 -5.59 -2.69
C HIS A 134 9.62 -4.59 -3.83
N CYS A 135 10.79 -3.93 -3.85
CA CYS A 135 11.14 -3.01 -4.91
C CYS A 135 12.15 -3.64 -5.86
N ASP A 136 12.02 -3.29 -7.13
CA ASP A 136 13.03 -3.61 -8.13
C ASP A 136 14.36 -2.98 -7.71
N GLN A 137 15.46 -3.69 -7.99
CA GLN A 137 16.82 -3.29 -7.63
C GLN A 137 17.55 -2.67 -8.82
#